data_AF-A0A9X9QCL6-F1
#
_entry.id   AF-A0A9X9QCL6-F1
#
_cell.length_a   1.000
_cell.length_b   1.000
_cell.length_c   1.000
_cell.angle_alpha   90.00
_cell.angle_beta   90.00
_cell.angle_gamma   90.00
#
_symmetry.space_group_name_H-M   'P 1'
#
loop_
_entity.id
_entity.type
_entity.pdbx_description
1 polymer ?
#
loop_
_entity_poly.entity_id
_entity_poly.type
_entity_poly.pdbx_seq_one_letter_code
_entity_poly.pdbx_strand_id
1 'polypeptide(L)'
;MEWLGTARTSFTHSPSTIKLNGRDGTESDLSTVCRESTPPCKLNPLLFNGHLQTMWTAIGKEGPHLHYKRKIFEASDQTYAGTFAVDFLAEPSSETDETLPIRTTYFSDNEFKNMKSSGFEDDRPMLVILHGLSAAFCTMLEQLGIVDKLFRG
;
A
#
# COMPACT_ATOMS: atom_id res chain seq x y z
N MET A 1 -1.26 -14.90 27.08
CA MET A 1 -0.66 -16.12 26.51
C MET A 1 -1.01 -16.17 25.03
N GLU A 2 -0.04 -15.87 24.16
CA GLU A 2 -0.18 -15.98 22.70
C GLU A 2 0.26 -17.39 22.28
N TRP A 3 -0.64 -18.37 22.33
CA TRP A 3 -0.30 -19.80 22.12
C TRP A 3 -1.03 -20.43 20.91
N LEU A 4 -1.97 -19.75 20.25
CA LEU A 4 -2.77 -20.32 19.15
C LEU A 4 -2.53 -19.68 17.77
N GLY A 5 -1.30 -19.22 17.50
CA GLY A 5 -0.94 -18.66 16.19
C GLY A 5 -1.50 -17.26 15.90
N THR A 6 -2.09 -16.57 16.88
CA THR A 6 -2.48 -15.16 16.73
C THR A 6 -1.25 -14.28 16.90
N ALA A 7 -0.89 -13.52 15.87
CA ALA A 7 0.16 -12.51 15.99
C ALA A 7 -0.44 -11.18 16.46
N ARG A 8 0.31 -10.47 17.30
CA ARG A 8 -0.10 -9.16 17.81
C ARG A 8 0.27 -8.06 16.82
N THR A 9 -0.74 -7.40 16.28
CA THR A 9 -0.56 -6.19 15.47
C THR A 9 -0.39 -4.97 16.37
N SER A 10 0.62 -4.16 16.08
CA SER A 10 0.84 -2.87 16.75
C SER A 10 0.85 -1.76 15.72
N PHE A 11 0.34 -0.59 16.09
CA PHE A 11 0.23 0.58 15.22
C PHE A 11 1.09 1.70 15.80
N THR A 12 1.90 2.33 14.96
CA THR A 12 2.71 3.48 15.32
C THR A 12 2.31 4.66 14.44
N HIS A 13 1.91 5.77 15.06
CA HIS A 13 1.51 6.99 14.39
C HIS A 13 1.73 8.21 15.31
N SER A 14 1.64 9.41 14.76
CA SER A 14 1.69 10.66 15.54
C SER A 14 0.59 10.71 16.62
N PRO A 15 0.82 11.31 17.80
CA PRO A 15 -0.23 11.56 18.79
C PRO A 15 -1.39 12.42 18.24
N SER A 16 -1.11 13.28 17.27
CA SER A 16 -2.11 14.08 16.56
C SER A 16 -2.36 13.47 15.18
N THR A 17 -3.50 12.81 15.00
CA THR A 17 -3.88 12.14 13.75
C THR A 17 -4.76 13.03 12.88
N ILE A 18 -4.70 12.79 11.56
CA ILE A 18 -5.58 13.47 10.61
C ILE A 18 -7.00 12.95 10.79
N LYS A 19 -7.94 13.89 10.80
CA LYS A 19 -9.37 13.62 10.87
C LYS A 19 -9.94 13.46 9.47
N LEU A 20 -10.77 12.44 9.31
CA LEU A 20 -11.43 12.07 8.06
C LEU A 20 -12.94 12.15 8.25
N ASN A 21 -13.62 12.75 7.27
CA ASN A 21 -15.07 12.77 7.23
C ASN A 21 -15.55 11.64 6.32
N GLY A 22 -16.28 10.70 6.90
CA GLY A 22 -16.98 9.64 6.18
C GLY A 22 -18.07 10.20 5.28
N ARG A 23 -18.42 9.45 4.23
CA ARG A 23 -19.51 9.82 3.31
C ARG A 23 -20.88 9.86 3.99
N ASP A 24 -21.00 9.18 5.13
CA ASP A 24 -22.15 9.12 6.02
C ASP A 24 -22.18 10.26 7.05
N GLY A 25 -21.20 11.17 7.02
CA GLY A 25 -21.07 12.28 7.95
C GLY A 25 -20.41 11.91 9.28
N THR A 26 -19.89 10.68 9.42
CA THR A 26 -19.13 10.28 10.61
C THR A 26 -17.73 10.87 10.58
N GLU A 27 -17.27 11.40 11.70
CA GLU A 27 -15.88 11.88 11.86
C GLU A 27 -15.05 10.74 12.45
N SER A 28 -13.96 10.36 11.78
CA SER A 28 -13.06 9.29 12.22
C SER A 28 -11.60 9.69 12.05
N ASP A 29 -10.74 9.19 12.92
CA ASP A 29 -9.29 9.40 12.78
C ASP A 29 -8.70 8.40 11.79
N LEU A 30 -7.71 8.82 11.00
CA LEU A 30 -7.00 7.93 10.07
C LEU A 30 -6.44 6.69 10.77
N SER A 31 -5.92 6.83 11.99
CA SER A 31 -5.38 5.71 12.78
C SER A 31 -6.45 4.67 13.12
N THR A 32 -7.67 5.13 13.40
CA THR A 32 -8.83 4.26 13.66
C THR A 32 -9.23 3.52 12.40
N VAL A 33 -9.34 4.22 11.26
CA VAL A 33 -9.64 3.60 9.96
C VAL A 33 -8.60 2.54 9.59
N CYS A 34 -7.31 2.83 9.76
CA CYS A 34 -6.23 1.86 9.54
C CYS A 34 -6.38 0.63 10.44
N ARG A 35 -6.73 0.83 11.73
CA ARG A 35 -6.89 -0.27 12.69
C ARG A 35 -8.09 -1.16 12.37
N GLU A 36 -9.21 -0.56 11.99
CA GLU A 36 -10.44 -1.27 11.64
C GLU A 36 -10.33 -2.00 10.30
N SER A 37 -9.62 -1.40 9.34
CA SER A 37 -9.38 -2.00 8.01
C SER A 37 -8.33 -3.12 8.06
N THR A 38 -7.57 -3.23 9.16
CA THR A 38 -6.51 -4.22 9.31
C THR A 38 -7.08 -5.56 9.78
N PRO A 39 -7.00 -6.63 8.96
CA PRO A 39 -7.46 -7.93 9.39
C PRO A 39 -6.54 -8.50 10.49
N PRO A 40 -7.09 -9.27 11.44
CA PRO A 40 -6.27 -9.92 12.46
C PRO A 40 -5.31 -10.94 11.81
N CYS A 41 -4.06 -10.96 12.27
CA CYS A 41 -3.08 -11.94 11.83
C CYS A 41 -3.29 -13.26 12.57
N LYS A 42 -3.87 -14.25 11.86
CA LYS A 42 -4.06 -15.61 12.35
C LYS A 42 -3.22 -16.57 11.53
N LEU A 43 -2.10 -16.99 12.09
CA LEU A 43 -1.22 -17.99 11.50
C LEU A 43 -1.78 -19.38 11.76
N ASN A 44 -1.71 -20.25 10.76
CA ASN A 44 -2.11 -21.63 10.90
C ASN A 44 -1.03 -22.39 11.69
N PRO A 45 -1.30 -22.90 12.90
CA PRO A 45 -0.28 -23.57 13.71
C PRO A 45 0.32 -24.82 13.07
N LEU A 46 -0.34 -25.39 12.05
CA LEU A 46 0.13 -26.58 11.31
C LEU A 46 1.12 -26.23 10.19
N LEU A 47 1.25 -24.96 9.82
CA LEU A 47 2.17 -24.51 8.75
C LEU A 47 3.49 -24.06 9.37
N PHE A 48 4.51 -24.91 9.20
CA PHE A 48 5.82 -24.84 9.86
C PHE A 48 6.81 -23.85 9.22
N ASN A 49 6.43 -23.15 8.16
CA ASN A 49 7.27 -22.13 7.54
C ASN A 49 6.45 -20.95 6.98
N GLY A 50 7.12 -19.81 6.79
CA GLY A 50 6.49 -18.58 6.28
C GLY A 50 5.97 -18.68 4.84
N HIS A 51 6.54 -19.55 4.00
CA HIS A 51 6.09 -19.73 2.63
C HIS A 51 4.70 -20.37 2.58
N LEU A 52 4.47 -21.43 3.37
CA LEU A 52 3.17 -22.10 3.47
C LEU A 52 2.12 -21.17 4.08
N GLN A 53 2.48 -20.40 5.11
CA GLN A 53 1.59 -19.36 5.67
C GLN A 53 1.19 -18.36 4.59
N THR A 54 2.13 -17.90 3.77
CA THR A 54 1.88 -16.95 2.68
C THR A 54 0.97 -17.54 1.60
N MET A 55 1.25 -18.77 1.15
CA MET A 55 0.39 -19.49 0.21
C MET A 55 -1.04 -19.65 0.76
N TRP A 56 -1.18 -20.01 2.02
CA TRP A 56 -2.48 -20.14 2.69
C TRP A 56 -3.26 -18.84 2.71
N THR A 57 -2.60 -17.70 2.97
CA THR A 57 -3.25 -16.39 2.96
C THR A 57 -3.64 -15.92 1.56
N ALA A 58 -2.91 -16.33 0.51
CA ALA A 58 -3.15 -15.93 -0.87
C ALA A 58 -4.39 -16.59 -1.49
N ILE A 59 -4.79 -17.77 -1.00
CA ILE A 59 -5.90 -18.56 -1.58
C ILE A 59 -7.28 -17.99 -1.18
N GLY A 60 -7.39 -17.31 -0.05
CA GLY A 60 -8.68 -17.10 0.61
C GLY A 60 -9.31 -15.70 0.52
N LYS A 61 -8.63 -14.71 -0.05
CA LYS A 61 -9.13 -13.32 -0.07
C LYS A 61 -8.79 -12.65 -1.40
N GLU A 62 -9.77 -12.56 -2.29
CA GLU A 62 -9.69 -11.60 -3.39
C GLU A 62 -9.80 -10.20 -2.80
N GLY A 63 -8.72 -9.42 -2.93
CA GLY A 63 -8.73 -7.99 -2.61
C GLY A 63 -9.60 -7.20 -3.60
N PRO A 64 -9.86 -5.92 -3.32
CA PRO A 64 -10.56 -5.06 -4.27
C PRO A 64 -9.83 -5.05 -5.63
N HIS A 65 -10.60 -5.01 -6.71
CA HIS A 65 -10.06 -4.97 -8.08
C HIS A 65 -9.48 -3.57 -8.37
N LEU A 66 -8.25 -3.34 -7.91
CA LEU A 66 -7.49 -2.13 -8.18
C LEU A 66 -6.64 -2.31 -9.44
N HIS A 67 -6.53 -1.24 -10.22
CA HIS A 67 -5.66 -1.14 -11.40
C HIS A 67 -4.55 -0.13 -11.10
N TYR A 68 -3.33 -0.45 -11.53
CA TYR A 68 -2.16 0.36 -11.25
C TYR A 68 -1.41 0.75 -12.51
N LYS A 69 -0.89 1.98 -12.51
CA LYS A 69 0.09 2.46 -13.48
C LYS A 69 1.42 2.66 -12.77
N ARG A 70 2.46 1.95 -13.22
CA ARG A 70 3.81 1.96 -12.66
C ARG A 70 4.67 3.03 -13.33
N LYS A 71 5.38 3.82 -12.53
CA LYS A 71 6.47 4.67 -12.99
C LYS A 71 7.76 4.29 -12.29
N ILE A 72 8.82 4.13 -13.07
CA ILE A 72 10.19 3.94 -12.57
C ILE A 72 10.82 5.32 -12.40
N PHE A 73 11.34 5.57 -11.21
CA PHE A 73 12.09 6.76 -10.84
C PHE A 73 13.55 6.42 -10.63
N GLU A 74 14.42 7.40 -10.89
CA GLU A 74 15.83 7.33 -10.57
C GLU A 74 16.07 8.06 -9.23
N ALA A 75 16.78 7.41 -8.33
CA ALA A 75 17.13 7.99 -7.04
C ALA A 75 18.16 9.09 -7.23
N SER A 76 17.87 10.28 -6.68
CA SER A 76 18.75 11.45 -6.77
C SER A 76 19.85 11.47 -5.70
N ASP A 77 19.72 10.65 -4.65
CA ASP A 77 20.69 10.56 -3.56
C ASP A 77 21.89 9.72 -3.99
N GLN A 78 23.10 10.30 -3.90
CA GLN A 78 24.35 9.61 -4.24
C GLN A 78 24.65 8.42 -3.32
N THR A 79 24.14 8.45 -2.09
CA THR A 79 24.28 7.37 -1.09
C THR A 79 23.41 6.17 -1.43
N TYR A 80 22.26 6.42 -2.07
CA TYR A 80 21.25 5.41 -2.41
C TYR A 80 20.97 5.44 -3.92
N ALA A 81 22.04 5.38 -4.72
CA ALA A 81 21.93 5.35 -6.17
C ALA A 81 21.16 4.10 -6.64
N GLY A 82 20.27 4.28 -7.62
CA GLY A 82 19.48 3.19 -8.19
C GLY A 82 18.15 3.67 -8.77
N THR A 83 17.27 2.72 -9.05
CA THR A 83 15.91 2.99 -9.50
C THR A 83 14.90 2.37 -8.55
N PHE A 84 13.74 3.00 -8.42
CA PHE A 84 12.62 2.48 -7.66
C PHE A 84 11.33 2.63 -8.46
N ALA A 85 10.40 1.70 -8.29
CA ALA A 85 9.10 1.75 -8.93
C ALA A 85 8.06 2.30 -7.95
N VAL A 86 7.17 3.15 -8.45
CA VAL A 86 5.98 3.61 -7.72
C VAL A 86 4.75 3.27 -8.55
N ASP A 87 3.76 2.69 -7.90
CA ASP A 87 2.49 2.30 -8.50
C ASP A 87 1.41 3.32 -8.10
N PHE A 88 0.78 3.93 -9.10
CA PHE A 88 -0.30 4.89 -8.91
C PHE A 88 -1.62 4.20 -9.21
N LEU A 89 -2.63 4.44 -8.36
CA LEU A 89 -3.98 3.95 -8.62
C LEU A 89 -4.52 4.59 -9.89
N ALA A 90 -5.02 3.76 -10.80
CA ALA A 90 -5.54 4.16 -12.09
C ALA A 90 -6.98 3.70 -12.28
N GLU A 91 -7.68 4.31 -13.25
CA GLU A 91 -8.98 3.83 -13.68
C GLU A 91 -8.84 2.43 -14.33
N PRO A 92 -9.88 1.59 -14.24
CA PRO A 92 -9.86 0.27 -14.85
C PRO A 92 -9.56 0.33 -16.34
N SER A 93 -8.54 -0.40 -16.78
CA SER A 93 -8.10 -0.49 -18.17
C SER A 93 -8.10 -1.94 -18.65
N SER A 94 -8.34 -2.14 -19.96
CA SER A 94 -8.15 -3.43 -20.62
C SER A 94 -6.69 -3.70 -21.03
N GLU A 95 -5.81 -2.72 -20.85
CA GLU A 95 -4.39 -2.85 -21.13
C GLU A 95 -3.74 -3.88 -20.21
N THR A 96 -2.92 -4.75 -20.79
CA THR A 96 -2.17 -5.78 -20.06
C THR A 96 -0.71 -5.75 -20.48
N ASP A 97 0.18 -5.87 -19.50
CA ASP A 97 1.61 -6.03 -19.70
C ASP A 97 2.02 -7.37 -19.08
N GLU A 98 2.50 -8.31 -19.91
CA GLU A 98 2.88 -9.65 -19.46
C GLU A 98 4.12 -9.68 -18.57
N THR A 99 4.91 -8.58 -18.56
CA THR A 99 6.11 -8.46 -17.74
C THR A 99 5.82 -7.96 -16.32
N LEU A 100 4.58 -7.51 -16.07
CA LEU A 100 4.14 -6.95 -14.81
C LEU A 100 3.09 -7.84 -14.14
N PRO A 101 2.88 -7.67 -12.81
CA PRO A 101 1.74 -8.29 -12.14
C PRO A 101 0.42 -7.92 -12.80
N ILE A 102 -0.58 -8.79 -12.65
CA ILE A 102 -1.93 -8.58 -13.18
C ILE A 102 -2.45 -7.18 -12.81
N ARG A 103 -3.20 -6.56 -13.74
CA ARG A 103 -3.79 -5.21 -13.58
C ARG A 103 -2.78 -4.09 -13.33
N THR A 104 -1.51 -4.30 -13.68
CA THR A 104 -0.46 -3.28 -13.61
C THR A 104 0.13 -3.04 -14.99
N THR A 105 0.26 -1.78 -15.39
CA THR A 105 0.88 -1.38 -16.67
C THR A 105 1.83 -0.21 -16.45
N TYR A 106 2.74 0.07 -17.37
CA TYR A 106 3.58 1.27 -17.26
C TYR A 106 2.82 2.54 -17.66
N PHE A 107 3.21 3.67 -17.07
CA PHE A 107 2.88 4.98 -17.63
C PHE A 107 3.62 5.18 -18.95
N SER A 108 2.91 5.64 -19.98
CA SER A 108 3.56 6.31 -21.11
C SER A 108 4.10 7.67 -20.69
N ASP A 109 5.12 8.15 -21.40
CA ASP A 109 5.71 9.47 -21.10
C ASP A 109 4.70 10.61 -21.27
N ASN A 110 3.73 10.46 -22.16
CA ASN A 110 2.68 11.46 -22.37
C ASN A 110 1.65 11.43 -21.24
N GLU A 111 1.18 10.26 -20.81
CA GLU A 111 0.24 10.13 -19.68
C GLU A 111 0.84 10.71 -18.40
N PHE A 112 2.10 10.41 -18.11
CA PHE A 112 2.75 10.92 -16.90
C PHE A 112 2.95 12.44 -16.94
N LYS A 113 3.29 13.00 -18.12
CA LYS A 113 3.36 14.45 -18.31
C LYS A 113 1.99 15.10 -18.18
N ASN A 114 0.94 14.49 -18.72
CA ASN A 114 -0.43 14.98 -18.62
C ASN A 114 -0.92 14.95 -17.18
N MET A 115 -0.64 13.87 -16.42
CA MET A 115 -0.94 13.78 -15.00
C MET A 115 -0.30 14.92 -14.19
N LYS A 116 0.95 15.28 -14.52
CA LYS A 116 1.62 16.44 -13.92
C LYS A 116 1.02 17.78 -14.36
N SER A 117 0.61 17.89 -15.62
CA SER A 117 0.18 19.15 -16.24
C SER A 117 -1.29 19.48 -15.97
N SER A 118 -2.14 18.47 -15.74
CA SER A 118 -3.58 18.62 -15.50
C SER A 118 -3.91 19.15 -14.11
N GLY A 119 -2.93 19.65 -13.35
CA GLY A 119 -3.13 20.10 -11.99
C GLY A 119 -3.55 18.94 -11.10
N PHE A 120 -2.61 18.06 -10.76
CA PHE A 120 -2.62 17.54 -9.39
C PHE A 120 -2.45 18.77 -8.50
N GLU A 121 -3.54 19.47 -8.20
CA GLU A 121 -3.54 20.67 -7.37
C GLU A 121 -2.84 20.29 -6.06
N ASP A 122 -1.77 21.01 -5.71
CA ASP A 122 -0.97 20.80 -4.49
C ASP A 122 -1.84 20.74 -3.20
N ASP A 123 -3.11 21.15 -3.29
CA ASP A 123 -4.08 21.18 -2.20
C ASP A 123 -4.79 19.83 -1.96
N ARG A 124 -4.61 18.81 -2.81
CA ARG A 124 -5.23 17.49 -2.58
C ARG A 124 -4.34 16.59 -1.72
N PRO A 125 -4.83 16.09 -0.57
CA PRO A 125 -4.06 15.19 0.26
C PRO A 125 -3.76 13.89 -0.50
N MET A 126 -2.48 13.53 -0.59
CA MET A 126 -2.02 12.27 -1.19
C MET A 126 -1.80 11.22 -0.10
N LEU A 127 -2.35 10.02 -0.32
CA LEU A 127 -2.08 8.84 0.52
C LEU A 127 -0.93 8.04 -0.11
N VAL A 128 0.22 7.99 0.57
CA VAL A 128 1.41 7.26 0.11
C VAL A 128 1.58 6.00 0.93
N ILE A 129 1.32 4.84 0.34
CA ILE A 129 1.42 3.57 1.03
C ILE A 129 2.79 2.97 0.73
N LEU A 130 3.66 2.92 1.73
CA LEU A 130 4.92 2.17 1.63
C LEU A 130 4.71 0.82 2.28
N HIS A 131 4.90 -0.24 1.50
CA HIS A 131 4.91 -1.60 2.02
C HIS A 131 6.23 -2.28 1.67
N GLY A 132 6.78 -3.03 2.62
CA GLY A 132 8.01 -3.77 2.43
C GLY A 132 7.77 -5.25 2.70
N LEU A 133 8.15 -6.10 1.76
CA LEU A 133 8.40 -7.50 2.03
C LEU A 133 9.79 -7.59 2.66
N SER A 134 9.86 -7.44 3.98
CA SER A 134 11.05 -7.84 4.73
C SER A 134 11.21 -9.36 4.57
N ALA A 135 12.16 -9.77 3.73
CA ALA A 135 12.51 -11.16 3.47
C ALA A 135 13.28 -11.80 4.65
N ALA A 136 12.63 -11.84 5.81
CA ALA A 136 12.89 -12.75 6.92
C ALA A 136 11.67 -12.57 7.84
N PHE A 137 10.80 -13.58 7.91
CA PHE A 137 9.53 -13.52 8.64
C PHE A 137 8.39 -12.78 7.91
N CYS A 138 8.04 -13.27 6.72
CA CYS A 138 6.92 -12.78 5.91
C CYS A 138 5.57 -13.26 6.48
N THR A 139 4.93 -12.43 7.31
CA THR A 139 3.47 -12.37 7.41
C THR A 139 3.00 -11.28 6.46
N MET A 140 2.39 -11.67 5.33
CA MET A 140 1.65 -10.73 4.49
C MET A 140 0.41 -10.26 5.28
N LEU A 141 0.52 -9.09 5.90
CA LEU A 141 -0.62 -8.21 5.98
C LEU A 141 -0.35 -7.12 4.95
N GLU A 142 -1.20 -7.07 3.93
CA GLU A 142 -1.45 -5.85 3.19
C GLU A 142 -1.88 -4.80 4.23
N GLN A 143 -0.97 -3.89 4.57
CA GLN A 143 -1.19 -2.85 5.55
C GLN A 143 -0.96 -1.53 4.87
N LEU A 144 -2.07 -0.91 4.53
CA LEU A 144 -2.17 0.52 4.27
C LEU A 144 -1.54 1.28 5.44
N GLY A 145 -0.43 1.95 5.17
CA GLY A 145 0.15 2.92 6.06
C GLY A 145 1.36 3.59 5.45
N ILE A 146 1.20 4.85 5.04
CA ILE A 146 1.87 6.01 5.65
C ILE A 146 1.09 7.27 5.24
N VAL A 147 0.74 8.10 6.23
CA VAL A 147 0.41 9.50 6.01
C VAL A 147 1.26 10.28 7.00
N ASP A 148 2.20 11.06 6.48
CA ASP A 148 2.29 12.51 6.65
C ASP A 148 3.64 13.03 6.09
N LYS A 149 3.58 14.24 5.52
CA LYS A 149 4.67 15.21 5.36
C LYS A 149 5.72 15.08 4.25
N LEU A 150 5.29 15.29 3.01
CA LEU A 150 5.99 16.11 2.00
C LEU A 150 4.84 16.75 1.20
N PHE A 151 4.50 18.04 1.27
CA PHE A 151 5.29 19.22 0.95
C PHE A 151 4.80 20.42 1.76
N ARG A 152 5.68 21.01 2.58
CA ARG A 152 5.62 22.43 2.93
C ARG A 152 7.01 22.99 2.68
N GLY A 153 7.15 23.67 1.55
CA GLY A 153 8.32 24.40 1.10
C GLY A 153 7.91 25.26 -0.06
#